data_AF-A0ABD3N2H9-F1
#
_entry.id   AF-A0ABD3N2H9-F1
#
_cell.length_a   1.000
_cell.length_b   1.000
_cell.length_c   1.000
_cell.angle_alpha   90.00
_cell.angle_beta   90.00
_cell.angle_gamma   90.00
#
_symmetry.space_group_name_H-M   'P 1'
#
loop_
_entity.id
_entity.type
_entity.pdbx_description
1 polymer ?
#
loop_
_entity_poly.entity_id
_entity_poly.type
_entity_poly.pdbx_seq_one_letter_code
_entity_poly.pdbx_strand_id
1 'polypeptide(L)'
;MMMAIDYNDPGVMEEFNVIQLMEYDEVVAELAQSGVRAPADMGDMDVKLMLVELRTVMKGGGSGSSGSGSSSGSNDSPPTKFGSRFEEMLWTKPVFRDMYDALKSSGDHNRMNVAAEYCNEPEGARSRYMSSYGTFLDEVETALNARPEVTTPRVRFGGFPANMGEYGLRMTLEALGGIEDMSVQVSDDGITLVGEVQFESVEVAKVAIEQYDGMDMGMGDTLKMVSI
;
A
#
# COMPACT_ATOMS: atom_id res chain seq x y z
N MET A 1 14.57 -2.41 31.85
CA MET A 1 14.84 -3.83 31.56
C MET A 1 15.20 -3.88 30.09
N MET A 2 16.40 -4.34 29.78
CA MET A 2 17.01 -4.31 28.44
C MET A 2 16.06 -5.00 27.45
N MET A 3 15.53 -4.25 26.47
CA MET A 3 14.75 -4.81 25.37
C MET A 3 15.71 -5.67 24.58
N ALA A 4 15.70 -6.99 24.83
CA ALA A 4 16.45 -7.92 24.01
C ALA A 4 15.84 -7.86 22.61
N ILE A 5 16.57 -7.31 21.65
CA ILE A 5 16.18 -7.39 20.24
C ILE A 5 16.04 -8.86 19.88
N ASP A 6 14.90 -9.23 19.30
CA ASP A 6 14.71 -10.57 18.77
C ASP A 6 15.46 -10.67 17.44
N TYR A 7 16.66 -11.25 17.47
CA TYR A 7 17.48 -11.47 16.28
C TYR A 7 16.90 -12.51 15.31
N ASN A 8 15.81 -13.20 15.69
CA ASN A 8 15.05 -14.04 14.77
C ASN A 8 13.91 -13.26 14.10
N ASP A 9 13.73 -11.97 14.42
CA ASP A 9 12.82 -11.10 13.70
C ASP A 9 13.37 -10.84 12.29
N PRO A 10 12.59 -11.13 11.23
CA PRO A 10 13.05 -10.94 9.85
C PRO A 10 13.51 -9.52 9.54
N GLY A 11 12.90 -8.49 10.16
CA GLY A 11 13.25 -7.09 9.95
C GLY A 11 14.56 -6.70 10.64
N VAL A 12 14.85 -7.29 11.81
CA VAL A 12 16.15 -7.14 12.48
C VAL A 12 17.25 -7.82 11.64
N MET A 13 16.99 -9.00 11.09
CA MET A 13 17.95 -9.69 10.23
C MET A 13 18.23 -8.95 8.92
N GLU A 14 17.21 -8.32 8.33
CA GLU A 14 17.35 -7.52 7.11
C GLU A 14 18.21 -6.28 7.35
N GLU A 15 17.94 -5.52 8.41
CA GLU A 15 18.77 -4.39 8.81
C GLU A 15 20.19 -4.81 9.16
N PHE A 16 20.34 -5.95 9.86
CA PHE A 16 21.65 -6.50 10.17
C PHE A 16 22.43 -6.85 8.90
N ASN A 17 21.80 -7.47 7.90
CA ASN A 17 22.45 -7.81 6.63
C ASN A 17 22.86 -6.56 5.85
N VAL A 18 22.07 -5.49 5.88
CA VAL A 18 22.39 -4.21 5.23
C VAL A 18 23.54 -3.51 5.96
N ILE A 19 23.48 -3.40 7.29
CA ILE A 19 24.49 -2.71 8.10
C ILE A 19 25.81 -3.49 8.15
N GLN A 20 25.77 -4.82 8.05
CA GLN A 20 26.97 -5.65 7.96
C GLN A 20 27.84 -5.27 6.76
N LEU A 21 27.22 -4.81 5.66
CA LEU A 21 27.89 -4.38 4.43
C LEU A 21 28.35 -2.92 4.46
N MET A 22 27.98 -2.14 5.50
CA MET A 22 28.41 -0.75 5.64
C MET A 22 29.82 -0.67 6.25
N GLU A 23 30.56 0.37 5.86
CA GLU A 23 31.87 0.64 6.43
C GLU A 23 31.74 1.30 7.81
N TYR A 24 32.71 1.05 8.69
CA TYR A 24 32.68 1.55 10.08
C TYR A 24 32.46 3.06 10.17
N ASP A 25 33.14 3.83 9.32
CA ASP A 25 33.05 5.30 9.31
C ASP A 25 31.65 5.79 8.88
N GLU A 26 30.95 5.05 8.02
CA GLU A 26 29.59 5.37 7.58
C GLU A 26 28.59 5.13 8.71
N VAL A 27 28.75 4.01 9.43
CA VAL A 27 27.93 3.65 10.59
C VAL A 27 28.09 4.67 11.71
N VAL A 28 29.33 5.09 12.01
CA VAL A 28 29.60 6.11 13.03
C VAL A 28 29.05 7.47 12.63
N ALA A 29 29.16 7.85 11.35
CA ALA A 29 28.60 9.10 10.85
C ALA A 29 27.07 9.14 10.98
N GLU A 30 26.39 8.03 10.75
CA GLU A 30 24.93 7.92 10.86
C GLU A 30 24.45 7.93 12.31
N LEU A 31 25.14 7.22 13.19
CA LEU A 31 24.91 7.28 14.63
C LEU A 31 25.03 8.72 15.14
N ALA A 32 26.09 9.43 14.71
CA ALA A 32 26.33 10.81 15.09
C ALA A 32 25.26 11.78 14.57
N GLN A 33 24.75 11.57 13.34
CA GLN A 33 23.61 12.31 12.79
C GLN A 33 22.34 12.14 13.63
N SER A 34 22.18 10.96 14.23
CA SER A 34 21.06 10.62 15.12
C SER A 34 21.30 10.99 16.58
N GLY A 35 22.39 11.72 16.88
CA GLY A 35 22.73 12.18 18.23
C GLY A 35 23.35 11.11 19.14
N VAL A 36 23.63 9.91 18.62
CA VAL A 36 24.25 8.80 19.36
C VAL A 36 25.74 8.76 19.04
N ARG A 37 26.58 8.90 20.08
CA ARG A 37 28.03 8.85 19.90
C ARG A 37 28.55 7.48 20.31
N ALA A 38 29.04 6.71 19.33
CA ALA A 38 29.74 5.45 19.60
C ALA A 38 30.97 5.68 20.50
N PRO A 39 31.16 4.90 21.57
CA PRO A 39 32.38 4.93 22.36
C PRO A 39 33.60 4.54 21.51
N ALA A 40 34.73 5.22 21.70
CA ALA A 40 35.95 4.99 20.91
C ALA A 40 36.55 3.58 21.09
N ASP A 41 36.16 2.88 22.15
CA ASP A 41 36.68 1.56 22.53
C ASP A 41 35.75 0.40 22.10
N MET A 42 34.69 0.67 21.34
CA MET A 42 33.68 -0.32 20.91
C MET A 42 34.10 -0.98 19.57
N GLY A 43 33.92 -2.30 19.44
CA GLY A 43 34.30 -3.04 18.23
C GLY A 43 33.35 -2.78 17.05
N ASP A 44 33.81 -2.99 15.80
CA ASP A 44 33.03 -2.72 14.57
C ASP A 44 31.63 -3.37 14.59
N MET A 45 31.55 -4.64 14.96
CA MET A 45 30.28 -5.35 15.07
C MET A 45 29.36 -4.80 16.17
N ASP A 46 29.91 -4.33 17.28
CA ASP A 46 29.11 -3.76 18.38
C ASP A 46 28.58 -2.37 17.99
N VAL A 47 29.35 -1.58 17.26
CA VAL A 47 28.90 -0.28 16.72
C VAL A 47 27.84 -0.48 15.64
N LYS A 48 27.98 -1.49 14.79
CA LYS A 48 26.97 -1.91 13.81
C LYS A 48 25.69 -2.39 14.48
N LEU A 49 25.79 -3.22 15.52
CA LEU A 49 24.65 -3.64 16.31
C LEU A 49 23.98 -2.46 17.00
N MET A 50 24.74 -1.48 17.48
CA MET A 50 24.18 -0.25 18.04
C MET A 50 23.44 0.58 16.99
N LEU A 51 23.87 0.58 15.73
CA LEU A 51 23.11 1.20 14.63
C LEU A 51 21.87 0.37 14.27
N VAL A 52 21.94 -0.97 14.29
CA VAL A 52 20.77 -1.84 14.12
C VAL A 52 19.78 -1.58 15.24
N GLU A 53 20.22 -1.49 16.48
CA GLU A 53 19.41 -1.12 17.64
C GLU A 53 18.81 0.26 17.46
N LEU A 54 19.60 1.25 17.04
CA LEU A 54 19.11 2.60 16.83
C LEU A 54 18.09 2.67 15.70
N ARG A 55 18.32 2.03 14.56
CA ARG A 55 17.36 1.97 13.47
C ARG A 55 16.11 1.19 13.87
N THR A 56 16.25 0.09 14.58
CA THR A 56 15.13 -0.73 15.07
C THR A 56 14.33 0.02 16.14
N VAL A 57 14.97 0.82 16.98
CA VAL A 57 14.32 1.68 17.99
C VAL A 57 13.79 2.96 17.37
N MET A 58 14.38 3.52 16.32
CA MET A 58 13.78 4.66 15.60
C MET A 58 12.60 4.19 14.73
N LYS A 59 12.66 2.95 14.22
CA LYS A 59 11.54 2.27 13.55
C LYS A 59 10.47 1.77 14.54
N GLY A 60 10.84 1.36 15.75
CA GLY A 60 9.95 0.76 16.76
C GLY A 60 9.63 1.63 17.98
N GLY A 61 10.25 2.80 18.09
CA GLY A 61 10.22 3.72 19.24
C GLY A 61 9.12 4.76 19.13
N GLY A 62 7.91 4.29 18.92
CA GLY A 62 6.67 4.94 19.34
C GLY A 62 5.97 4.10 20.40
N SER A 63 6.70 3.48 21.33
CA SER A 63 6.09 2.74 22.45
C SER A 63 6.80 3.04 23.76
N GLY A 64 6.40 4.18 24.34
CA GLY A 64 6.75 4.61 25.67
C GLY A 64 5.58 5.37 26.29
N SER A 65 4.48 4.64 26.55
CA SER A 65 3.39 4.95 27.48
C SER A 65 3.14 6.43 27.81
N SER A 66 2.27 7.10 27.06
CA SER A 66 1.15 7.94 27.55
C SER A 66 0.62 8.87 26.45
N GLY A 67 -0.60 8.57 25.97
CA GLY A 67 -1.48 9.55 25.32
C GLY A 67 -1.23 9.84 23.84
N SER A 68 -2.27 9.59 23.02
CA SER A 68 -2.54 10.21 21.71
C SER A 68 -1.60 9.87 20.53
N GLY A 69 -2.18 9.63 19.33
CA GLY A 69 -1.45 9.52 18.04
C GLY A 69 -1.89 8.31 17.22
N SER A 70 -2.68 8.49 16.15
CA SER A 70 -2.29 8.70 14.74
C SER A 70 -1.27 7.72 14.13
N SER A 71 -1.62 7.24 12.94
CA SER A 71 -1.02 6.23 12.07
C SER A 71 0.32 6.63 11.41
N SER A 72 1.13 5.61 11.05
CA SER A 72 1.56 5.29 9.67
C SER A 72 3.04 4.87 9.55
N GLY A 73 3.30 3.75 8.84
CA GLY A 73 4.62 3.29 8.38
C GLY A 73 4.96 1.83 8.73
N SER A 74 4.15 0.83 8.34
CA SER A 74 4.31 0.00 7.12
C SER A 74 5.45 -1.03 7.17
N ASN A 75 5.14 -2.24 7.69
CA ASN A 75 5.57 -3.46 7.00
C ASN A 75 4.70 -3.53 5.73
N ASP A 76 5.26 -3.31 4.55
CA ASP A 76 4.53 -3.22 3.27
C ASP A 76 3.97 -4.56 2.76
N SER A 77 3.83 -5.55 3.63
CA SER A 77 3.26 -6.85 3.29
C SER A 77 1.99 -7.09 4.10
N PRO A 78 0.83 -7.28 3.45
CA PRO A 78 -0.40 -7.60 4.16
C PRO A 78 -0.23 -8.92 4.92
N PRO A 79 -0.82 -9.04 6.12
CA PRO A 79 -0.76 -10.27 6.89
C PRO A 79 -1.44 -11.42 6.13
N THR A 80 -0.94 -12.64 6.31
CA THR A 80 -1.46 -13.84 5.62
C THR A 80 -2.86 -14.25 6.08
N LYS A 81 -3.29 -13.75 7.24
CA LYS A 81 -4.65 -13.89 7.79
C LYS A 81 -5.01 -12.62 8.55
N PHE A 82 -6.24 -12.17 8.36
CA PHE A 82 -6.81 -11.05 9.09
C PHE A 82 -7.69 -11.55 10.24
N GLY A 83 -7.68 -10.86 11.37
CA GLY A 83 -8.54 -11.18 12.52
C GLY A 83 -10.00 -10.75 12.32
N SER A 84 -10.26 -9.83 11.38
CA SER A 84 -11.60 -9.37 11.04
C SER A 84 -11.66 -8.83 9.60
N ARG A 85 -12.88 -8.69 9.07
CA ARG A 85 -13.08 -8.07 7.74
C ARG A 85 -12.70 -6.60 7.76
N PHE A 86 -12.92 -5.91 8.87
CA PHE A 86 -12.45 -4.55 9.09
C PHE A 86 -10.93 -4.42 8.94
N GLU A 87 -10.17 -5.30 9.59
CA GLU A 87 -8.71 -5.29 9.49
C GLU A 87 -8.24 -5.54 8.04
N GLU A 88 -8.84 -6.50 7.34
CA GLU A 88 -8.58 -6.74 5.92
C GLU A 88 -8.84 -5.50 5.06
N MET A 89 -9.94 -4.78 5.31
CA MET A 89 -10.29 -3.58 4.55
C MET A 89 -9.32 -2.44 4.78
N LEU A 90 -8.78 -2.26 5.99
CA LEU A 90 -7.74 -1.26 6.24
C LEU A 90 -6.46 -1.50 5.42
N TRP A 91 -6.18 -2.76 5.06
CA TRP A 91 -5.03 -3.10 4.22
C TRP A 91 -5.34 -3.03 2.73
N THR A 92 -6.52 -3.51 2.33
CA THR A 92 -6.86 -3.71 0.91
C THR A 92 -7.58 -2.52 0.28
N LYS A 93 -8.09 -1.59 1.08
CA LYS A 93 -8.88 -0.42 0.63
C LYS A 93 -8.24 0.88 1.14
N PRO A 94 -7.27 1.46 0.40
CA PRO A 94 -6.52 2.62 0.87
C PRO A 94 -7.42 3.84 1.14
N VAL A 95 -8.42 4.10 0.29
CA VAL A 95 -9.36 5.21 0.49
C VAL A 95 -10.19 5.04 1.78
N PHE A 96 -10.59 3.82 2.08
CA PHE A 96 -11.27 3.50 3.35
C PHE A 96 -10.33 3.68 4.55
N ARG A 97 -9.07 3.27 4.43
CA ARG A 97 -8.05 3.48 5.47
C ARG A 97 -7.86 4.98 5.76
N ASP A 98 -7.71 5.80 4.73
CA ASP A 98 -7.51 7.25 4.90
C ASP A 98 -8.71 7.91 5.57
N MET A 99 -9.93 7.53 5.17
CA MET A 99 -11.16 7.97 5.83
C MET A 99 -11.18 7.55 7.31
N TYR A 100 -10.81 6.31 7.63
CA TYR A 100 -10.77 5.82 9.01
C TYR A 100 -9.69 6.52 9.86
N ASP A 101 -8.51 6.76 9.29
CA ASP A 101 -7.43 7.49 9.95
C ASP A 101 -7.84 8.95 10.23
N ALA A 102 -8.57 9.60 9.33
CA ALA A 102 -9.13 10.93 9.57
C ALA A 102 -10.13 10.94 10.74
N LEU A 103 -11.01 9.93 10.83
CA LEU A 103 -11.91 9.78 11.98
C LEU A 103 -11.13 9.58 13.28
N LYS A 104 -10.09 8.75 13.25
CA LYS A 104 -9.18 8.53 14.39
C LYS A 104 -8.49 9.81 14.83
N SER A 105 -7.96 10.61 13.89
CA SER A 105 -7.32 11.89 14.19
C SER A 105 -8.30 12.93 14.74
N SER A 106 -9.58 12.88 14.33
CA SER A 106 -10.64 13.74 14.87
C SER A 106 -11.19 13.28 16.22
N GLY A 107 -10.87 12.06 16.66
CA GLY A 107 -11.41 11.47 17.89
C GLY A 107 -12.88 11.03 17.79
N ASP A 108 -13.44 10.86 16.59
CA ASP A 108 -14.83 10.43 16.41
C ASP A 108 -14.98 8.91 16.57
N HIS A 109 -14.89 8.46 17.82
CA HIS A 109 -14.99 7.05 18.17
C HIS A 109 -16.33 6.41 17.77
N ASN A 110 -17.41 7.18 17.70
CA ASN A 110 -18.72 6.68 17.30
C ASN A 110 -18.71 6.28 15.83
N ARG A 111 -18.25 7.18 14.95
CA ARG A 111 -18.12 6.88 13.52
C ARG A 111 -17.08 5.81 13.25
N MET A 112 -15.99 5.75 14.01
CA MET A 112 -15.02 4.66 13.92
C MET A 112 -15.68 3.29 14.19
N ASN A 113 -16.45 3.17 15.27
CA ASN A 113 -17.14 1.92 15.61
C ASN A 113 -18.18 1.54 14.54
N VAL A 114 -18.95 2.51 14.04
CA VAL A 114 -19.94 2.28 12.97
C VAL A 114 -19.25 1.80 11.70
N ALA A 115 -18.13 2.41 11.28
CA ALA A 115 -17.38 1.98 10.10
C ALA A 115 -16.80 0.58 10.27
N ALA A 116 -16.23 0.27 11.44
CA ALA A 116 -15.68 -1.06 11.72
C ALA A 116 -16.77 -2.14 11.76
N GLU A 117 -17.93 -1.85 12.34
CA GLU A 117 -19.07 -2.76 12.35
C GLU A 117 -19.64 -2.94 10.95
N TYR A 118 -19.73 -1.88 10.15
CA TYR A 118 -20.17 -1.96 8.76
C TYR A 118 -19.27 -2.86 7.91
N CYS A 119 -17.95 -2.81 8.11
CA CYS A 119 -17.03 -3.72 7.42
C CYS A 119 -17.25 -5.19 7.79
N ASN A 120 -17.61 -5.49 9.04
CA ASN A 120 -17.78 -6.87 9.52
C ASN A 120 -19.19 -7.42 9.29
N GLU A 121 -20.24 -6.60 9.47
CA GLU A 121 -21.65 -6.95 9.36
C GLU A 121 -22.45 -5.85 8.63
N PRO A 122 -22.32 -5.69 7.30
CA PRO A 122 -22.94 -4.57 6.56
C PRO A 122 -24.46 -4.48 6.75
N GLU A 123 -25.19 -5.59 6.62
CA GLU A 123 -26.65 -5.62 6.76
C GLU A 123 -27.10 -5.27 8.19
N GLY A 124 -26.39 -5.81 9.19
CA GLY A 124 -26.65 -5.55 10.61
C GLY A 124 -26.38 -4.09 10.96
N ALA A 125 -25.25 -3.54 10.51
CA ALA A 125 -24.87 -2.15 10.69
C ALA A 125 -25.87 -1.20 10.02
N ARG A 126 -26.33 -1.49 8.78
CA ARG A 126 -27.38 -0.71 8.12
C ARG A 126 -28.66 -0.71 8.95
N SER A 127 -29.15 -1.88 9.35
CA SER A 127 -30.37 -1.99 10.16
C SER A 127 -30.30 -1.17 11.46
N ARG A 128 -29.14 -1.19 12.15
CA ARG A 128 -28.93 -0.48 13.42
C ARG A 128 -28.73 1.03 13.25
N TYR A 129 -27.98 1.45 12.24
CA TYR A 129 -27.42 2.81 12.17
C TYR A 129 -27.98 3.68 11.04
N MET A 130 -28.75 3.14 10.09
CA MET A 130 -29.25 3.92 8.94
C MET A 130 -29.98 5.21 9.35
N SER A 131 -30.76 5.18 10.44
CA SER A 131 -31.52 6.34 10.92
C SER A 131 -30.64 7.48 11.45
N SER A 132 -29.45 7.17 11.95
CA SER A 132 -28.56 8.13 12.64
C SER A 132 -27.29 8.44 11.85
N TYR A 133 -26.87 7.53 10.97
CA TYR A 133 -25.61 7.57 10.24
C TYR A 133 -25.78 7.25 8.75
N GLY A 134 -26.99 7.30 8.17
CA GLY A 134 -27.25 6.91 6.78
C GLY A 134 -26.25 7.49 5.77
N THR A 135 -26.07 8.82 5.77
CA THR A 135 -25.08 9.48 4.90
C THR A 135 -23.65 8.99 5.14
N PHE A 136 -23.27 8.77 6.40
CA PHE A 136 -21.93 8.26 6.72
C PHE A 136 -21.73 6.81 6.28
N LEU A 137 -22.77 5.97 6.33
CA LEU A 137 -22.70 4.61 5.80
C LEU A 137 -22.52 4.60 4.28
N ASP A 138 -23.16 5.54 3.57
CA ASP A 138 -22.97 5.70 2.12
C ASP A 138 -21.55 6.20 1.81
N GLU A 139 -20.96 7.07 2.63
CA GLU A 139 -19.56 7.49 2.54
C GLU A 139 -18.60 6.31 2.78
N VAL A 140 -18.86 5.48 3.79
CA VAL A 140 -18.09 4.26 4.07
C VAL A 140 -18.14 3.29 2.89
N GLU A 141 -19.32 3.04 2.34
CA GLU A 141 -19.48 2.18 1.17
C GLU A 141 -18.78 2.75 -0.07
N THR A 142 -18.85 4.07 -0.27
CA THR A 142 -18.12 4.74 -1.35
C THR A 142 -16.62 4.54 -1.19
N ALA A 143 -16.08 4.74 0.02
CA ALA A 143 -14.65 4.57 0.30
C ALA A 143 -14.18 3.12 0.15
N LEU A 144 -15.00 2.14 0.52
CA LEU A 144 -14.70 0.71 0.32
C LEU A 144 -14.71 0.28 -1.16
N ASN A 145 -15.49 0.97 -1.99
CA ASN A 145 -15.61 0.72 -3.43
C ASN A 145 -14.77 1.67 -4.29
N ALA A 146 -14.08 2.64 -3.68
CA ALA A 146 -13.25 3.58 -4.40
C ALA A 146 -12.10 2.86 -5.11
N ARG A 147 -11.86 3.26 -6.37
CA ARG A 147 -10.70 2.79 -7.13
C ARG A 147 -9.42 3.39 -6.50
N PRO A 148 -8.29 2.67 -6.51
CA PRO A 148 -7.01 3.24 -6.10
C PRO A 148 -6.73 4.54 -6.84
N GLU A 149 -6.11 5.50 -6.16
CA GLU A 149 -5.71 6.75 -6.80
C GLU A 149 -4.65 6.47 -7.88
N VAL A 150 -4.85 7.06 -9.06
CA VAL A 150 -3.88 7.01 -10.16
C VAL A 150 -2.89 8.14 -9.96
N THR A 151 -1.70 7.80 -9.45
CA THR A 151 -0.65 8.76 -9.11
C THR A 151 0.51 8.74 -10.10
N THR A 152 0.56 7.75 -10.98
CA THR A 152 1.62 7.55 -11.98
C THR A 152 1.02 7.49 -13.39
N PRO A 153 1.81 7.81 -14.44
CA PRO A 153 1.40 7.59 -15.82
C PRO A 153 1.51 6.11 -16.25
N ARG A 154 1.92 5.21 -15.33
CA ARG A 154 2.18 3.81 -15.62
C ARG A 154 0.99 2.96 -15.20
N VAL A 155 0.54 2.11 -16.11
CA VAL A 155 -0.61 1.24 -15.92
C VAL A 155 -0.25 -0.18 -16.31
N ARG A 156 -0.53 -1.13 -15.43
CA ARG A 156 -0.56 -2.54 -15.77
C ARG A 156 -1.93 -2.89 -16.32
N PHE A 157 -1.97 -3.57 -17.46
CA PHE A 157 -3.21 -4.01 -18.09
C PHE A 157 -3.27 -5.53 -18.24
N GLY A 158 -4.50 -6.03 -18.35
CA GLY A 158 -4.78 -7.43 -18.67
C GLY A 158 -6.18 -7.63 -19.22
N GLY A 159 -6.37 -8.70 -19.98
CA GLY A 159 -7.68 -9.11 -20.50
C GLY A 159 -8.01 -8.65 -21.91
N PHE A 160 -7.15 -7.82 -22.54
CA PHE A 160 -7.37 -7.41 -23.93
C PHE A 160 -7.31 -8.63 -24.86
N PRO A 161 -8.18 -8.77 -25.87
CA PRO A 161 -8.14 -9.92 -26.78
C PRO A 161 -6.80 -10.10 -27.51
N ALA A 162 -6.23 -11.30 -27.47
CA ALA A 162 -4.94 -11.61 -28.10
C ALA A 162 -4.93 -11.37 -29.62
N ASN A 163 -6.09 -11.48 -30.27
CA ASN A 163 -6.24 -11.22 -31.70
C ASN A 163 -6.05 -9.74 -32.09
N MET A 164 -6.11 -8.79 -31.14
CA MET A 164 -5.76 -7.39 -31.39
C MET A 164 -4.26 -7.24 -31.71
N GLY A 165 -3.43 -8.07 -31.09
CA GLY A 165 -1.97 -7.94 -31.11
C GLY A 165 -1.50 -6.62 -30.46
N GLU A 166 -0.18 -6.50 -30.30
CA GLU A 166 0.45 -5.30 -29.73
C GLU A 166 0.08 -4.02 -30.49
N TYR A 167 0.11 -4.06 -31.82
CA TYR A 167 -0.21 -2.90 -32.65
C TYR A 167 -1.66 -2.43 -32.49
N GLY A 168 -2.63 -3.36 -32.46
CA GLY A 168 -4.04 -3.02 -32.28
C GLY A 168 -4.33 -2.46 -30.89
N LEU A 169 -3.70 -3.03 -29.86
CA LEU A 169 -3.78 -2.51 -28.50
C LEU A 169 -3.19 -1.10 -28.41
N ARG A 170 -2.00 -0.89 -29.00
CA ARG A 170 -1.32 0.41 -29.01
C ARG A 170 -2.20 1.50 -29.62
N MET A 171 -2.75 1.26 -30.80
CA MET A 171 -3.65 2.21 -31.47
C MET A 171 -4.91 2.52 -30.64
N THR A 172 -5.41 1.53 -29.90
CA THR A 172 -6.57 1.70 -29.01
C THR A 172 -6.24 2.62 -27.84
N LEU A 173 -5.08 2.44 -27.22
CA LEU A 173 -4.64 3.24 -26.08
C LEU A 173 -4.15 4.64 -26.51
N GLU A 174 -3.49 4.76 -27.67
CA GLU A 174 -3.04 6.03 -28.23
C GLU A 174 -4.20 6.97 -28.60
N ALA A 175 -5.42 6.43 -28.77
CA ALA A 175 -6.62 7.25 -28.95
C ALA A 175 -6.97 8.10 -27.71
N LEU A 176 -6.46 7.73 -26.52
CA LEU A 176 -6.66 8.47 -25.28
C LEU A 176 -5.57 9.52 -25.04
N GLY A 177 -4.37 9.29 -25.56
CA GLY A 177 -3.21 10.15 -25.39
C GLY A 177 -1.91 9.45 -25.77
N GLY A 178 -0.80 10.18 -25.85
CA GLY A 178 0.49 9.63 -26.24
C GLY A 178 1.00 8.55 -25.28
N ILE A 179 1.74 7.59 -25.84
CA ILE A 179 2.38 6.49 -25.13
C ILE A 179 3.90 6.64 -25.25
N GLU A 180 4.59 6.70 -24.12
CA GLU A 180 6.05 6.73 -24.06
C GLU A 180 6.65 5.34 -24.23
N ASP A 181 6.07 4.35 -23.56
CA ASP A 181 6.54 2.95 -23.59
C ASP A 181 5.38 1.96 -23.43
N MET A 182 5.52 0.78 -24.02
CA MET A 182 4.51 -0.27 -23.92
C MET A 182 5.15 -1.65 -24.05
N SER A 183 4.85 -2.53 -23.10
CA SER A 183 5.22 -3.93 -23.12
C SER A 183 3.96 -4.78 -23.18
N VAL A 184 3.90 -5.73 -24.12
CA VAL A 184 2.74 -6.61 -24.32
C VAL A 184 3.21 -8.05 -24.44
N GLN A 185 2.50 -8.95 -23.76
CA GLN A 185 2.70 -10.38 -23.86
C GLN A 185 1.35 -11.06 -23.97
N VAL A 186 1.32 -12.23 -24.61
CA VAL A 186 0.14 -13.11 -24.57
C VAL A 186 0.14 -13.79 -23.20
N SER A 187 -0.99 -13.74 -22.51
CA SER A 187 -1.23 -14.41 -21.24
C SER A 187 -1.10 -15.93 -21.37
N ASP A 188 -0.90 -16.62 -20.24
CA ASP A 188 -0.86 -18.09 -20.17
C ASP A 188 -2.17 -18.75 -20.64
N ASP A 189 -3.28 -18.00 -20.64
CA ASP A 189 -4.56 -18.44 -21.21
C ASP A 189 -4.55 -18.56 -22.74
N GLY A 190 -3.55 -17.98 -23.41
CA GLY A 190 -3.37 -17.96 -24.86
C GLY A 190 -4.38 -17.11 -25.64
N ILE A 191 -5.31 -16.42 -24.96
CA ILE A 191 -6.43 -15.70 -25.57
C ILE A 191 -6.51 -14.23 -25.15
N THR A 192 -5.78 -13.81 -24.11
CA THR A 192 -5.68 -12.42 -23.66
C THR A 192 -4.25 -11.87 -23.76
N LEU A 193 -4.14 -10.55 -23.76
CA LEU A 193 -2.92 -9.78 -23.64
C LEU A 193 -2.79 -9.25 -22.21
N VAL A 194 -1.56 -9.27 -21.71
CA VAL A 194 -1.14 -8.68 -20.44
C VAL A 194 0.11 -7.86 -20.65
N GLY A 195 0.32 -6.85 -19.82
CA GLY A 195 1.50 -6.01 -19.95
C GLY A 195 1.42 -4.71 -19.17
N GLU A 196 2.31 -3.79 -19.55
CA GLU A 196 2.41 -2.46 -18.94
C GLU A 196 2.45 -1.40 -20.04
N VAL A 197 1.83 -0.25 -19.77
CA VAL A 197 1.87 0.93 -20.63
C VAL A 197 2.26 2.14 -19.80
N GLN A 198 3.16 2.96 -20.34
CA GLN A 198 3.50 4.27 -19.80
C GLN A 198 2.95 5.34 -20.73
N PHE A 199 1.95 6.08 -20.25
CA PHE A 199 1.40 7.23 -20.95
C PHE A 199 2.29 8.46 -20.78
N GLU A 200 2.10 9.49 -21.61
CA GLU A 200 2.78 10.78 -21.45
C GLU A 200 2.36 11.56 -20.19
N SER A 201 1.22 11.20 -19.58
CA SER A 201 0.71 11.90 -18.40
C SER A 201 -0.17 11.03 -17.50
N VAL A 202 -0.27 11.42 -16.23
CA VAL A 202 -1.13 10.78 -15.21
C VAL A 202 -2.61 10.96 -15.60
N GLU A 203 -2.97 12.07 -16.24
CA GLU A 203 -4.32 12.36 -16.71
C GLU A 203 -4.79 11.35 -17.76
N VAL A 204 -3.93 10.97 -18.69
CA VAL A 204 -4.24 9.94 -19.70
C VAL A 204 -4.38 8.57 -19.02
N ALA A 205 -3.51 8.24 -18.07
CA ALA A 205 -3.62 7.01 -17.29
C ALA A 205 -4.96 6.93 -16.52
N LYS A 206 -5.41 8.04 -15.93
CA LYS A 206 -6.73 8.16 -15.28
C LYS A 206 -7.87 7.85 -16.25
N VAL A 207 -7.88 8.50 -17.41
CA VAL A 207 -8.90 8.28 -18.44
C VAL A 207 -8.90 6.82 -18.90
N ALA A 208 -7.72 6.23 -19.11
CA ALA A 208 -7.59 4.85 -19.54
C ALA A 208 -8.14 3.86 -18.51
N ILE A 209 -7.80 4.03 -17.23
CA ILE A 209 -8.32 3.20 -16.13
C ILE A 209 -9.84 3.40 -15.99
N GLU A 210 -10.33 4.64 -16.03
CA GLU A 210 -11.76 4.95 -15.95
C GLU A 210 -12.55 4.27 -17.08
N GLN A 211 -12.05 4.36 -18.31
CA GLN A 211 -12.72 3.86 -19.49
C GLN A 211 -12.66 2.34 -19.63
N TYR A 212 -11.52 1.72 -19.33
CA TYR A 212 -11.29 0.31 -19.64
C TYR A 212 -11.35 -0.63 -18.45
N ASP A 213 -11.04 -0.19 -17.22
CA ASP A 213 -11.08 -1.09 -16.06
C ASP A 213 -12.51 -1.62 -15.81
N GLY A 214 -12.66 -2.94 -15.81
CA GLY A 214 -13.94 -3.64 -15.65
C GLY A 214 -14.78 -3.79 -16.92
N MET A 215 -14.30 -3.30 -18.08
CA MET A 215 -15.01 -3.46 -19.36
C MET A 215 -14.98 -4.93 -19.83
N ASP A 216 -16.11 -5.49 -20.24
CA ASP A 216 -16.18 -6.79 -20.91
C ASP A 216 -16.03 -6.60 -22.43
N MET A 217 -15.01 -7.23 -23.01
CA MET A 217 -14.72 -7.19 -24.45
C MET A 217 -15.38 -8.36 -25.22
N GLY A 218 -16.37 -9.02 -24.62
CA GLY A 218 -17.13 -10.11 -25.22
C GLY A 218 -16.48 -11.50 -25.07
N MET A 219 -15.51 -11.63 -24.17
CA MET A 219 -14.75 -12.88 -23.92
C MET A 219 -15.08 -13.52 -22.57
N GLY A 220 -15.99 -12.94 -21.79
CA GLY A 220 -16.41 -13.43 -20.48
C GLY A 220 -15.54 -12.94 -19.31
N ASP A 221 -14.28 -12.59 -19.58
CA ASP A 221 -13.41 -11.89 -18.64
C ASP A 221 -13.44 -10.38 -18.86
N THR A 222 -13.38 -9.63 -17.75
CA THR A 222 -13.30 -8.17 -17.76
C THR A 222 -11.86 -7.70 -17.83
N LEU A 223 -11.65 -6.58 -18.52
CA LEU A 223 -10.38 -5.89 -18.56
C LEU A 223 -9.97 -5.45 -17.16
N LYS A 224 -8.67 -5.56 -16.88
CA LYS A 224 -8.06 -5.06 -15.65
C LYS A 224 -7.05 -4.00 -16.01
N MET A 225 -7.19 -2.82 -15.41
CA MET A 225 -6.30 -1.68 -15.60
C MET A 225 -5.95 -1.10 -14.23
N VAL A 226 -4.69 -1.20 -13.82
CA VAL A 226 -4.25 -0.83 -12.47
C VAL A 226 -3.05 0.09 -12.55
N SER A 227 -3.11 1.24 -11.86
CA SER A 227 -1.95 2.13 -11.71
C SER A 227 -0.83 1.42 -10.95
N ILE A 228 0.42 1.61 -11.39
CA ILE A 228 1.63 0.99 -10.78
C ILE A 228 2.75 1.98 -10.53
#